data_AF-A0A538F7C5-F1
#
_entry.id   AF-A0A538F7C5-F1
#
_cell.length_a   1.000
_cell.length_b   1.000
_cell.length_c   1.000
_cell.angle_alpha   90.00
_cell.angle_beta   90.00
_cell.angle_gamma   90.00
#
_symmetry.space_group_name_H-M   'P 1'
#
loop_
_entity.id
_entity.type
_entity.pdbx_description
1 polymer ?
#
loop_
_entity_poly.entity_id
_entity_poly.type
_entity_poly.pdbx_seq_one_letter_code
_entity_poly.pdbx_strand_id
1 'polypeptide(L)'
;MRRQRKRAEDLRRAIDCLPRATRSAMLEGLERNDIIVGAYSDGSGGVCPMLAAHRNGGRTSLVSFARTWDRYTEATSRARRATGRELNTLRAMLEASLYYEADEYELVRAAAEHRAAVERAAERSRRRRRDTGERNRTPELRSRPGWAWLRVFRRLDEWEAAVARAEEKPRESETERELERV
;
A
#
# COMPACT_ATOMS: atom_id res chain seq x y z
N MET A 1 5.16 -6.81 29.12
CA MET A 1 4.30 -6.48 27.96
C MET A 1 5.04 -6.38 26.62
N ARG A 2 6.13 -5.61 26.47
CA ARG A 2 6.82 -5.41 25.18
C ARG A 2 7.28 -6.70 24.48
N ARG A 3 7.79 -7.68 25.24
CA ARG A 3 8.23 -8.99 24.72
C ARG A 3 7.08 -9.84 24.17
N GLN A 4 5.92 -9.82 24.83
CA GLN A 4 4.74 -10.56 24.39
C GLN A 4 4.13 -9.97 23.11
N ARG A 5 4.07 -8.63 23.01
CA ARG A 5 3.68 -7.94 21.77
C ARG A 5 4.60 -8.31 20.61
N LYS A 6 5.92 -8.25 20.83
CA LYS A 6 6.90 -8.66 19.81
C LYS A 6 6.70 -10.11 19.34
N ARG A 7 6.47 -11.04 20.27
CA ARG A 7 6.18 -12.45 19.92
C ARG A 7 4.90 -12.60 19.09
N ALA A 8 3.84 -11.88 19.44
CA ALA A 8 2.60 -11.89 18.69
C ALA A 8 2.78 -11.29 17.28
N GLU A 9 3.54 -10.21 17.15
CA GLU A 9 3.87 -9.59 15.86
C GLU A 9 4.72 -10.52 14.98
N ASP A 10 5.73 -11.17 15.56
CA ASP A 10 6.57 -12.13 14.83
C ASP A 10 5.75 -13.33 14.32
N LEU A 11 4.82 -13.84 15.14
CA LEU A 11 3.89 -14.90 14.73
C LEU A 11 2.97 -14.43 13.60
N ARG A 12 2.41 -13.21 13.69
CA ARG A 12 1.57 -12.65 12.62
C ARG A 12 2.32 -12.57 11.30
N ARG A 13 3.55 -12.03 11.29
CA ARG A 13 4.38 -11.99 10.07
C ARG A 13 4.63 -13.39 9.50
N ALA A 14 4.90 -14.37 10.36
CA ALA A 14 5.11 -15.75 9.90
C ALA A 14 3.85 -16.36 9.29
N ILE A 15 2.67 -16.02 9.80
CA ILE A 15 1.37 -16.41 9.23
C ILE A 15 1.16 -15.77 7.87
N ASP A 16 1.43 -14.47 7.72
CA ASP A 16 1.24 -13.75 6.45
C ASP A 16 2.15 -14.30 5.34
N CYS A 17 3.30 -14.86 5.68
CA CYS A 17 4.18 -15.55 4.73
C CYS A 17 3.68 -16.94 4.29
N LEU A 18 2.66 -17.51 4.95
CA LEU A 18 2.09 -18.78 4.54
C LEU A 18 1.21 -18.59 3.29
N PRO A 19 1.23 -19.52 2.33
CA PRO A 19 0.28 -19.48 1.22
C PRO A 19 -1.16 -19.51 1.72
N ARG A 20 -2.05 -18.77 1.04
CA ARG A 20 -3.47 -18.67 1.40
C ARG A 20 -4.12 -20.03 1.65
N ALA A 21 -3.90 -20.99 0.76
CA ALA A 21 -4.41 -22.36 0.90
C ALA A 21 -3.92 -23.05 2.19
N THR A 22 -2.69 -22.79 2.63
CA THR A 22 -2.16 -23.35 3.88
C THR A 22 -2.79 -22.68 5.10
N ARG A 23 -3.05 -21.36 5.07
CA ARG A 23 -3.77 -20.66 6.15
C ARG A 23 -5.21 -21.17 6.29
N SER A 24 -5.93 -21.35 5.18
CA SER A 24 -7.28 -21.92 5.16
C SER A 24 -7.30 -23.37 5.68
N ALA A 25 -6.41 -24.23 5.18
CA ALA A 25 -6.29 -25.61 5.65
C ALA A 25 -5.89 -25.68 7.14
N MET A 26 -5.08 -24.74 7.62
CA MET A 26 -4.74 -24.64 9.03
C MET A 26 -5.98 -24.33 9.88
N LEU A 27 -6.82 -23.38 9.48
CA LEU A 27 -8.08 -23.06 10.18
C LEU A 27 -8.98 -24.29 10.31
N GLU A 28 -9.23 -25.00 9.21
CA GLU A 28 -10.00 -26.26 9.22
C GLU A 28 -9.32 -27.32 10.11
N GLY A 29 -7.99 -27.37 10.08
CA GLY A 29 -7.19 -28.24 10.93
C GLY A 29 -7.32 -27.96 12.42
N LEU A 30 -7.41 -26.68 12.83
CA LEU A 30 -7.57 -26.30 14.24
C LEU A 30 -8.91 -26.78 14.83
N GLU A 31 -9.94 -26.97 14.01
CA GLU A 31 -11.26 -27.42 14.47
C GLU A 31 -11.36 -28.94 14.59
N ARG A 32 -10.63 -29.65 13.72
CA ARG A 32 -10.72 -31.12 13.60
C ARG A 32 -9.67 -31.86 14.40
N ASN A 33 -8.66 -31.16 14.91
CA ASN A 33 -7.51 -31.78 15.53
C ASN A 33 -7.24 -31.21 16.90
N ASP A 34 -6.61 -32.07 17.67
CA ASP A 34 -6.25 -31.86 19.03
C ASP A 34 -4.87 -31.19 19.05
N ILE A 35 -4.84 -29.85 19.12
CA ILE A 35 -3.63 -29.08 18.80
C ILE A 35 -2.65 -29.05 19.98
N ILE A 36 -1.36 -29.24 19.66
CA ILE A 36 -0.26 -29.19 20.61
C ILE A 36 0.77 -28.11 20.25
N VAL A 37 1.62 -27.80 21.22
CA VAL A 37 2.79 -26.92 21.10
C VAL A 37 4.06 -27.68 21.49
N GLY A 38 5.22 -27.26 20.97
CA GLY A 38 6.52 -27.80 21.34
C GLY A 38 6.93 -29.13 20.71
N ALA A 39 6.07 -29.73 19.87
CA ALA A 39 6.38 -30.94 19.13
C ALA A 39 5.53 -31.04 17.85
N TYR A 40 5.93 -31.92 16.94
CA TYR A 40 5.20 -32.19 15.70
C TYR A 40 3.94 -33.04 15.94
N SER A 41 4.05 -34.06 16.78
CA SER A 41 2.97 -34.88 17.33
C SER A 41 3.33 -35.33 18.75
N ASP A 42 2.34 -35.71 19.55
CA ASP A 42 2.55 -36.19 20.94
C ASP A 42 2.42 -37.71 21.10
N GLY A 43 2.18 -38.44 20.02
CA GLY A 43 1.97 -39.90 20.02
C GLY A 43 0.60 -40.35 20.54
N SER A 44 -0.18 -39.47 21.17
CA SER A 44 -1.55 -39.71 21.66
C SER A 44 -2.63 -39.16 20.74
N GLY A 45 -2.24 -38.69 19.55
CA GLY A 45 -3.13 -38.12 18.54
C GLY A 45 -3.09 -36.59 18.44
N GLY A 46 -2.40 -35.92 19.36
CA GLY A 46 -2.17 -34.49 19.27
C GLY A 46 -1.16 -34.12 18.18
N VAL A 47 -1.41 -33.01 17.50
CA VAL A 47 -0.61 -32.54 16.35
C VAL A 47 -0.37 -31.04 16.37
N CYS A 48 0.76 -30.60 15.83
CA CYS A 48 1.03 -29.18 15.70
C CYS A 48 0.12 -28.54 14.61
N PRO A 49 -0.06 -27.21 14.62
CA PRO A 49 -0.90 -26.53 13.62
C PRO A 49 -0.46 -26.79 12.17
N MET A 50 0.84 -26.95 11.92
CA MET A 50 1.34 -27.24 10.58
C MET A 50 0.96 -28.65 10.10
N LEU A 51 1.05 -29.65 10.97
CA LEU A 51 0.63 -31.00 10.63
C LEU A 51 -0.90 -31.08 10.47
N ALA A 52 -1.65 -30.37 11.30
CA ALA A 52 -3.09 -30.21 11.14
C ALA A 52 -3.44 -29.60 9.77
N ALA A 53 -2.74 -28.53 9.36
CA ALA A 53 -2.91 -27.93 8.04
C ALA A 53 -2.58 -28.93 6.92
N HIS A 54 -1.50 -29.69 7.05
CA HIS A 54 -1.08 -30.65 6.03
C HIS A 54 -2.12 -31.75 5.80
N ARG A 55 -2.71 -32.25 6.88
CA ARG A 55 -3.80 -33.24 6.82
C ARG A 55 -5.06 -32.72 6.13
N ASN A 56 -5.28 -31.40 6.14
CA ASN A 56 -6.38 -30.73 5.46
C ASN A 56 -5.95 -30.09 4.12
N GLY A 57 -4.89 -30.62 3.49
CA GLY A 57 -4.49 -30.21 2.14
C GLY A 57 -3.45 -29.10 2.05
N GLY A 58 -2.92 -28.61 3.17
CA GLY A 58 -1.78 -27.69 3.19
C GLY A 58 -0.52 -28.36 2.62
N ARG A 59 0.10 -27.77 1.59
CA ARG A 59 1.30 -28.35 0.94
C ARG A 59 2.61 -27.66 1.31
N THR A 60 2.58 -26.74 2.26
CA THR A 60 3.77 -25.99 2.70
C THR A 60 4.23 -26.45 4.07
N SER A 61 5.54 -26.53 4.27
CA SER A 61 6.15 -26.60 5.60
C SER A 61 6.99 -25.34 5.80
N LEU A 62 6.62 -24.50 6.77
CA LEU A 62 7.36 -23.29 7.10
C LEU A 62 7.94 -23.44 8.51
N VAL A 63 9.24 -23.77 8.58
CA VAL A 63 9.95 -23.93 9.86
C VAL A 63 9.92 -22.64 10.68
N SER A 64 9.90 -21.48 10.01
CA SER A 64 9.77 -20.18 10.69
C SER A 64 8.45 -20.05 11.44
N PHE A 65 7.32 -20.46 10.86
CA PHE A 65 6.03 -20.48 11.55
C PHE A 65 6.07 -21.36 12.80
N ALA A 66 6.56 -22.61 12.66
CA ALA A 66 6.64 -23.54 13.79
C ALA A 66 7.47 -22.94 14.96
N ARG A 67 8.62 -22.35 14.64
CA ARG A 67 9.48 -21.67 15.62
C ARG A 67 8.80 -20.46 16.27
N THR A 68 8.07 -19.65 15.50
CA THR A 68 7.35 -18.49 16.06
C THR A 68 6.15 -18.89 16.89
N TRP A 69 5.47 -19.98 16.53
CA TRP A 69 4.36 -20.54 17.30
C TRP A 69 4.82 -21.04 18.66
N ASP A 70 5.86 -21.88 18.69
CA ASP A 70 6.44 -22.37 19.93
C ASP A 70 7.00 -21.24 20.81
N ARG A 71 7.60 -20.20 20.18
CA ARG A 71 8.06 -19.02 20.90
C ARG A 71 6.92 -18.19 21.48
N TYR A 72 5.79 -18.09 20.78
CA TYR A 72 4.60 -17.35 21.22
C TYR A 72 3.93 -18.04 22.41
N THR A 73 3.79 -19.36 22.34
CA THR A 73 3.20 -20.21 23.40
C THR A 73 4.17 -20.54 24.53
N GLU A 74 5.41 -20.06 24.41
CA GLU A 74 6.50 -20.32 25.36
C GLU A 74 6.69 -21.82 25.60
N ALA A 75 6.59 -22.59 24.51
CA ALA A 75 6.74 -24.03 24.55
C ALA A 75 8.10 -24.40 25.17
N THR A 76 8.04 -25.17 26.24
CA THR A 76 9.19 -25.85 26.84
C THR A 76 9.48 -27.15 26.08
N SER A 77 10.54 -27.86 26.45
CA SER A 77 11.01 -29.07 25.78
C SER A 77 10.00 -30.24 25.72
N ARG A 78 8.85 -30.14 26.38
CA ARG A 78 7.81 -31.17 26.39
C ARG A 78 6.55 -30.70 25.67
N ALA A 79 6.03 -31.55 24.79
CA ALA A 79 4.76 -31.34 24.13
C ALA A 79 3.64 -31.13 25.16
N ARG A 80 2.77 -30.15 24.92
CA ARG A 80 1.54 -29.94 25.69
C ARG A 80 0.40 -29.52 24.78
N ARG A 81 -0.84 -29.68 25.26
CA ARG A 81 -2.03 -29.12 24.63
C ARG A 81 -1.93 -27.59 24.53
N ALA A 82 -2.32 -27.05 23.39
CA ALA A 82 -2.54 -25.63 23.23
C ALA A 82 -3.76 -25.22 24.05
N THR A 83 -3.67 -24.09 24.75
CA THR A 83 -4.77 -23.53 25.53
C THR A 83 -5.81 -22.91 24.60
N GLY A 84 -7.06 -22.79 25.06
CA GLY A 84 -8.12 -22.12 24.28
C GLY A 84 -7.76 -20.68 23.88
N ARG A 85 -7.05 -19.94 24.74
CA ARG A 85 -6.57 -18.59 24.42
C ARG A 85 -5.56 -18.58 23.28
N GLU A 86 -4.63 -19.52 23.28
CA GLU A 86 -3.62 -19.66 22.22
C GLU A 86 -4.28 -20.02 20.88
N LEU A 87 -5.24 -20.94 20.90
CA LEU A 87 -6.00 -21.34 19.72
C LEU A 87 -6.86 -20.21 19.17
N ASN A 88 -7.59 -19.49 20.04
CA ASN A 88 -8.39 -18.33 19.62
C ASN A 88 -7.51 -17.23 19.04
N THR A 89 -6.31 -17.01 19.59
CA THR A 89 -5.39 -16.02 19.03
C THR A 89 -4.87 -16.44 17.66
N LEU A 90 -4.47 -17.70 17.50
CA LEU A 90 -4.01 -18.22 16.21
C LEU A 90 -5.13 -18.15 15.16
N ARG A 91 -6.35 -18.55 15.51
CA ARG A 91 -7.54 -18.43 14.66
C ARG A 91 -7.76 -16.98 14.22
N ALA A 92 -7.82 -16.05 15.16
CA ALA A 92 -8.05 -14.64 14.85
C ALA A 92 -6.95 -14.05 13.93
N MET A 93 -5.69 -14.46 14.12
CA MET A 93 -4.60 -14.04 13.24
C MET A 93 -4.73 -14.63 11.84
N LEU A 94 -5.11 -15.90 11.71
CA LEU A 94 -5.33 -16.56 10.41
C LEU A 94 -6.52 -15.95 9.66
N GLU A 95 -7.65 -15.73 10.34
CA GLU A 95 -8.84 -15.10 9.78
C GLU A 95 -8.53 -13.67 9.30
N ALA A 96 -7.85 -12.87 10.13
CA ALA A 96 -7.44 -11.53 9.74
C ALA A 96 -6.51 -11.54 8.52
N SER A 97 -5.52 -12.44 8.50
CA SER A 97 -4.59 -12.59 7.37
C SER A 97 -5.32 -12.95 6.07
N LEU A 98 -6.33 -13.81 6.12
CA LEU A 98 -7.14 -14.19 4.97
C LEU A 98 -8.08 -13.06 4.51
N TYR A 99 -8.65 -12.31 5.46
CA TYR A 99 -9.54 -11.19 5.17
C TYR A 99 -8.80 -10.05 4.46
N TYR A 100 -7.68 -9.59 5.01
CA TYR A 100 -6.94 -8.47 4.43
C TYR A 100 -6.28 -8.81 3.08
N GLU A 101 -5.88 -10.05 2.83
CA GLU A 101 -5.38 -10.47 1.51
C GLU A 101 -6.46 -10.42 0.42
N ALA A 102 -7.72 -10.70 0.78
CA ALA A 102 -8.84 -10.54 -0.15
C ALA A 102 -9.07 -9.05 -0.49
N ASP A 103 -9.06 -8.19 0.53
CA ASP A 103 -9.19 -6.73 0.35
C ASP A 103 -8.05 -6.16 -0.51
N GLU A 104 -6.80 -6.58 -0.29
CA GLU A 104 -5.65 -6.12 -1.07
C GLU A 104 -5.81 -6.47 -2.56
N TYR A 105 -6.26 -7.68 -2.87
CA TYR A 105 -6.54 -8.09 -4.25
C TYR A 105 -7.67 -7.26 -4.88
N GLU A 106 -8.74 -6.99 -4.14
CA GLU A 106 -9.84 -6.16 -4.60
C GLU A 106 -9.40 -4.70 -4.86
N LEU A 107 -8.58 -4.14 -3.98
CA LEU A 107 -8.01 -2.80 -4.13
C LEU A 107 -7.10 -2.71 -5.35
N VAL A 108 -6.22 -3.70 -5.56
CA VAL A 108 -5.34 -3.76 -6.73
C VAL A 108 -6.16 -3.82 -8.02
N ARG A 109 -7.22 -4.64 -8.04
CA ARG A 109 -8.15 -4.74 -9.16
C ARG A 109 -8.88 -3.42 -9.41
N ALA A 110 -9.47 -2.81 -8.38
CA ALA A 110 -10.17 -1.54 -8.49
C ALA A 110 -9.24 -0.42 -9.00
N ALA A 111 -7.99 -0.39 -8.53
CA ALA A 111 -6.98 0.54 -9.00
C ALA A 111 -6.64 0.34 -10.49
N ALA A 112 -6.55 -0.92 -10.94
CA ALA A 112 -6.34 -1.23 -12.36
C ALA A 112 -7.52 -0.80 -13.23
N GLU A 113 -8.75 -1.09 -12.79
CA GLU A 113 -9.98 -0.67 -13.48
C GLU A 113 -10.11 0.86 -13.57
N HIS A 114 -9.78 1.57 -12.48
CA HIS A 114 -9.77 3.03 -12.45
C HIS A 114 -8.74 3.60 -13.44
N ARG A 115 -7.51 3.09 -13.45
CA ARG A 115 -6.48 3.51 -14.43
C ARG A 115 -6.97 3.31 -15.87
N ALA A 116 -7.54 2.15 -16.18
CA ALA A 116 -8.10 1.88 -17.50
C ALA A 116 -9.31 2.78 -17.85
N ALA A 117 -10.12 3.19 -16.86
CA ALA A 117 -11.21 4.13 -17.06
C ALA A 117 -10.70 5.55 -17.36
N VAL A 118 -9.68 6.01 -16.63
CA VAL A 118 -9.00 7.30 -16.85
C VAL A 118 -8.36 7.35 -18.23
N GLU A 119 -7.65 6.31 -18.65
CA GLU A 119 -7.06 6.21 -20.00
C GLU A 119 -8.12 6.29 -21.11
N ARG A 120 -9.22 5.55 -20.97
CA ARG A 120 -10.36 5.62 -21.91
C ARG A 120 -11.00 7.00 -21.95
N ALA A 121 -11.11 7.67 -20.81
CA ALA A 121 -11.64 9.03 -20.74
C ALA A 121 -10.69 10.04 -21.42
N ALA A 122 -9.39 9.92 -21.20
CA ALA A 122 -8.36 10.75 -21.84
C ALA A 122 -8.37 10.56 -23.36
N GLU A 123 -8.44 9.31 -23.84
CA GLU A 123 -8.51 9.00 -25.27
C GLU A 123 -9.77 9.57 -25.91
N ARG A 124 -10.94 9.43 -25.27
CA ARG A 124 -12.18 10.07 -25.73
C ARG A 124 -12.07 11.59 -25.76
N SER A 125 -11.43 12.19 -24.76
CA SER A 125 -11.20 13.64 -24.71
C SER A 125 -10.28 14.10 -25.85
N ARG A 126 -9.21 13.35 -26.15
CA ARG A 126 -8.32 13.61 -27.29
C ARG A 126 -9.06 13.55 -28.62
N ARG A 127 -9.92 12.55 -28.81
CA ARG A 127 -10.76 12.42 -30.03
C ARG A 127 -11.85 13.47 -30.13
N ARG A 128 -12.40 13.92 -29.00
CA ARG A 128 -13.47 14.94 -28.93
C ARG A 128 -12.97 16.38 -28.89
N ARG A 129 -11.67 16.60 -28.65
CA ARG A 129 -11.07 17.92 -28.88
C ARG A 129 -11.26 18.24 -30.36
N ARG A 130 -12.27 19.08 -30.65
CA ARG A 130 -12.32 19.80 -31.91
C ARG A 130 -10.97 20.48 -32.06
N ASP A 131 -10.37 20.36 -33.25
CA ASP A 131 -9.32 21.27 -33.65
C ASP A 131 -9.93 22.68 -33.57
N THR A 132 -9.70 23.38 -32.46
CA THR A 132 -10.22 24.72 -32.25
C THR A 132 -9.53 25.71 -33.18
N GLY A 133 -8.53 25.29 -33.97
CA GLY A 133 -7.71 26.17 -34.78
C GLY A 133 -6.85 27.13 -33.95
N GLU A 134 -6.98 27.11 -32.62
CA GLU A 134 -6.13 27.83 -31.67
C GLU A 134 -4.76 27.17 -31.62
N ARG A 135 -3.98 27.44 -32.67
CA ARG A 135 -2.53 27.25 -32.65
C ARG A 135 -1.97 28.13 -31.54
N ASN A 136 -0.82 27.74 -31.00
CA ASN A 136 -0.13 28.56 -30.01
C ASN A 136 0.24 29.93 -30.62
N ARG A 137 -0.62 30.94 -30.45
CA ARG A 137 -0.43 32.33 -30.94
C ARG A 137 0.46 33.16 -30.01
N THR A 138 1.05 32.55 -28.98
CA THR A 138 1.98 33.24 -28.06
C THR A 138 3.09 34.00 -28.82
N PRO A 139 3.68 33.48 -29.92
CA PRO A 139 4.68 34.23 -30.69
C PRO A 139 4.11 35.49 -31.34
N GLU A 140 2.89 35.40 -31.90
CA GLU A 140 2.18 36.48 -32.61
C GLU A 140 1.75 37.59 -31.66
N LEU A 141 1.42 37.22 -30.42
CA LEU A 141 0.82 38.10 -29.43
C LEU A 141 1.85 38.71 -28.48
N ARG A 142 3.05 38.11 -28.36
CA ARG A 142 4.16 38.62 -27.54
C ARG A 142 4.67 39.99 -28.01
N SER A 143 4.48 40.32 -29.29
CA SER A 143 4.86 41.62 -29.88
C SER A 143 3.78 42.68 -29.78
N ARG A 144 2.57 42.36 -29.29
CA ARG A 144 1.48 43.34 -29.17
C ARG A 144 1.56 44.12 -27.85
N PRO A 145 1.56 45.46 -27.89
CA PRO A 145 1.49 46.29 -26.69
C PRO A 145 0.25 45.94 -25.86
N GLY A 146 0.41 45.73 -24.56
CA GLY A 146 -0.70 45.35 -23.69
C GLY A 146 -1.14 43.89 -23.81
N TRP A 147 -0.33 42.95 -24.31
CA TRP A 147 -0.66 41.51 -24.18
C TRP A 147 -0.10 40.84 -22.92
N ALA A 148 0.76 41.53 -22.17
CA ALA A 148 1.39 41.00 -20.96
C ALA A 148 0.40 40.83 -19.78
N TRP A 149 -0.70 41.58 -19.74
CA TRP A 149 -1.66 41.56 -18.62
C TRP A 149 -2.74 40.47 -18.71
N LEU A 150 -2.80 39.71 -19.80
CA LEU A 150 -3.76 38.60 -20.01
C LEU A 150 -3.08 37.25 -20.22
N ARG A 151 -1.84 37.08 -19.76
CA ARG A 151 -1.13 35.79 -19.88
C ARG A 151 -1.74 34.77 -18.92
N VAL A 152 -2.58 33.86 -19.46
CA VAL A 152 -3.14 32.75 -18.68
C VAL A 152 -2.06 31.69 -18.44
N PHE A 153 -1.51 31.64 -17.24
CA PHE A 153 -0.59 30.57 -16.83
C PHE A 153 -1.38 29.30 -16.52
N ARG A 154 -0.98 28.19 -17.13
CA ARG A 154 -1.59 26.87 -16.88
C ARG A 154 -0.80 26.02 -15.89
N ARG A 155 0.40 26.45 -15.51
CA ARG A 155 1.28 25.81 -14.53
C ARG A 155 1.83 26.84 -13.55
N LEU A 156 1.94 26.46 -12.29
CA LEU A 156 2.39 27.33 -11.20
C LEU A 156 3.83 27.82 -11.43
N ASP A 157 4.75 26.91 -11.78
CA ASP A 157 6.17 27.21 -12.02
C ASP A 157 6.37 28.29 -13.09
N GLU A 158 5.49 28.34 -14.10
CA GLU A 158 5.56 29.32 -15.19
C GLU A 158 5.10 30.71 -14.74
N TRP A 159 4.17 30.78 -13.78
CA TRP A 159 3.72 32.02 -13.16
C TRP A 159 4.79 32.58 -12.23
N GLU A 160 5.39 31.75 -11.38
CA GLU A 160 6.45 32.16 -10.45
C GLU A 160 7.66 32.77 -11.20
N ALA A 161 8.11 32.12 -12.27
CA ALA A 161 9.19 32.64 -13.11
C ALA A 161 8.82 33.92 -13.88
N ALA A 162 7.53 34.21 -14.08
CA ALA A 162 7.09 35.46 -14.71
C ALA A 162 7.04 36.61 -13.71
N VAL A 163 6.62 36.36 -12.47
CA VAL A 163 6.62 37.34 -11.38
C VAL A 163 8.05 37.78 -11.05
N ALA A 164 8.98 36.83 -10.89
CA ALA A 164 10.38 37.15 -10.60
C ALA A 164 11.02 38.09 -11.64
N ARG A 165 10.73 37.87 -12.93
CA ARG A 165 11.21 38.74 -14.03
C ARG A 165 10.56 40.13 -14.05
N ALA A 166 9.34 40.25 -13.54
CA ALA A 166 8.68 41.55 -13.42
C ALA A 166 9.25 42.35 -12.25
N GLU A 167 9.62 41.68 -11.16
CA GLU A 167 10.27 42.28 -10.00
C GLU A 167 11.73 42.66 -10.27
N GLU A 168 12.44 41.93 -11.13
CA GLU A 168 13.82 42.22 -11.57
C GLU A 168 13.95 43.42 -12.52
N LYS A 169 12.87 44.05 -12.98
CA LYS A 169 12.93 45.33 -13.69
C LYS A 169 12.81 46.48 -12.67
N PRO A 170 13.91 47.01 -12.12
CA PRO A 170 13.85 48.25 -11.37
C PRO A 170 13.40 49.39 -12.28
N ARG A 171 12.75 50.37 -11.63
CA ARG A 171 12.15 51.58 -12.17
C ARG A 171 13.15 52.40 -12.99
N GLU A 172 13.29 52.12 -14.29
CA GLU A 172 13.99 53.03 -15.22
C GLU A 172 13.29 54.42 -15.34
N SER A 173 12.13 54.60 -14.71
CA SER A 173 11.33 55.84 -14.76
C SER A 173 11.60 56.84 -13.63
N GLU A 174 12.44 56.53 -12.63
CA GLU A 174 12.78 57.50 -11.56
C GLU A 174 14.00 58.37 -11.92
N THR A 175 14.97 57.86 -12.68
CA THR A 175 16.18 58.62 -13.09
C THR A 175 15.94 59.67 -14.17
N GLU A 176 14.92 59.51 -15.03
CA GLU A 176 14.56 60.54 -16.03
C GLU A 176 13.84 61.75 -15.40
N ARG A 177 13.14 61.58 -14.26
CA ARG A 177 12.40 62.67 -13.59
C ARG A 177 13.24 63.54 -12.68
N GLU A 178 14.45 63.11 -12.33
CA GLU A 178 15.36 63.85 -11.44
C GLU A 178 16.36 64.73 -12.22
N LEU A 179 16.66 64.39 -13.48
CA LEU A 179 17.50 65.21 -14.38
C LEU A 179 16.77 66.40 -15.03
N GLU A 180 15.44 66.42 -14.99
CA GLU A 180 14.62 67.54 -15.50
C GLU A 180 14.36 68.62 -14.43
N ARG A 181 14.98 68.50 -13.24
CA ARG A 181 14.72 69.36 -12.06
C ARG A 181 15.95 70.09 -11.49
N VAL A 182 17.04 70.19 -12.25
CA VAL A 182 18.23 71.03 -11.98
C VAL A 182 18.47 71.95 -13.16
#